data_AF-A0A3P1B5V9-F1
#
_entry.id   AF-A0A3P1B5V9-F1
#
_cell.length_a   1.000
_cell.length_b   1.000
_cell.length_c   1.000
_cell.angle_alpha   90.00
_cell.angle_beta   90.00
_cell.angle_gamma   90.00
#
_symmetry.space_group_name_H-M   'P 1'
#
loop_
_entity.id
_entity.type
_entity.pdbx_description
1 polymer ?
#
loop_
_entity_poly.entity_id
_entity_poly.type
_entity_poly.pdbx_seq_one_letter_code
_entity_poly.pdbx_strand_id
1 'polypeptide(L)' 'MNTVTFTEQDFKETLTGFVFTMQCNGAENRKFGVEALQPDGSYEEINVVTKAKNDIFEIHEQPFVGRVLYV' A
#
# COMPACT_ATOMS: atom_id res chain seq x y z
N MET A 1 0.19 14.75 -6.90
CA MET A 1 0.40 13.33 -6.58
C MET A 1 0.73 13.26 -5.11
N ASN A 2 -0.06 12.52 -4.33
CA ASN A 2 0.15 12.35 -2.90
C ASN A 2 0.87 11.03 -2.65
N THR A 3 1.70 10.99 -1.60
CA THR A 3 2.52 9.82 -1.25
C THR A 3 2.37 9.54 0.24
N VAL A 4 2.16 8.27 0.58
CA VAL A 4 2.12 7.80 1.98
C VAL A 4 3.13 6.65 2.12
N THR A 5 4.10 6.80 3.02
CA THR A 5 5.11 5.79 3.32
C THR A 5 4.62 4.84 4.41
N PHE A 6 5.01 3.58 4.32
CA PHE A 6 4.71 2.55 5.30
C PHE A 6 5.89 1.61 5.51
N THR A 7 5.91 0.97 6.66
CA THR A 7 6.93 0.02 7.11
C THR A 7 6.28 -1.31 7.44
N GLU A 8 7.09 -2.34 7.68
CA GLU A 8 6.59 -3.66 8.10
C GLU A 8 5.72 -3.60 9.37
N GLN A 9 5.96 -2.63 10.25
CA GLN A 9 5.19 -2.46 11.51
C GLN A 9 3.76 -1.97 11.28
N ASP A 10 3.48 -1.38 10.13
CA ASP A 10 2.14 -0.88 9.80
C ASP A 10 1.21 -1.99 9.30
N PHE A 11 1.76 -3.19 9.01
CA PHE A 11 1.00 -4.34 8.58
C PHE A 11 0.45 -5.16 9.75
N LYS A 12 -0.76 -5.70 9.57
CA LYS A 12 -1.36 -6.67 10.49
C LYS A 12 -1.35 -8.05 9.85
N GLU A 13 -0.86 -9.06 10.58
CA GLU A 13 -0.91 -10.45 10.13
C GLU A 13 -2.34 -10.98 10.14
N THR A 14 -2.75 -11.65 9.06
CA THR A 14 -4.07 -12.28 8.90
C THR A 14 -3.91 -13.69 8.34
N LEU A 15 -4.98 -14.49 8.37
CA LEU A 15 -4.99 -15.87 7.87
C LEU A 15 -4.63 -15.99 6.38
N THR A 16 -4.78 -14.91 5.60
CA THR A 16 -4.53 -14.88 4.15
C THR A 16 -3.26 -14.11 3.76
N GLY A 17 -2.48 -13.62 4.74
CA GLY A 17 -1.30 -12.78 4.53
C GLY A 17 -1.30 -11.53 5.40
N PHE A 18 -0.47 -10.54 5.07
CA PHE A 18 -0.46 -9.28 5.81
C PHE A 18 -1.36 -8.25 5.13
N VAL A 19 -2.03 -7.43 5.95
CA VAL A 19 -2.89 -6.35 5.49
C VAL A 19 -2.41 -5.02 6.04
N PHE A 20 -2.07 -4.10 5.15
CA PHE A 20 -1.89 -2.67 5.47
C PHE A 20 -3.17 -1.93 5.10
N THR A 21 -3.63 -1.02 5.97
CA THR A 21 -4.89 -0.30 5.81
C THR A 21 -4.68 1.20 5.95
N MET A 22 -5.15 1.97 4.97
CA MET A 22 -5.01 3.42 4.93
C MET A 22 -6.34 4.08 4.57
N GLN A 23 -6.65 5.20 5.23
CA GLN A 23 -7.77 6.06 4.83
C GLN A 23 -7.32 7.03 3.71
N CYS A 24 -7.97 6.92 2.55
CA CYS A 24 -7.78 7.77 1.39
C CYS A 24 -9.13 8.39 1.00
N ASN A 25 -9.41 9.60 1.48
CA ASN A 25 -10.68 10.28 1.18
C ASN A 25 -10.83 10.52 -0.34
N GLY A 26 -11.91 10.00 -0.92
CA GLY A 26 -12.18 10.07 -2.36
C GLY A 26 -11.34 9.09 -3.17
N ALA A 27 -10.95 7.95 -2.57
CA ALA A 27 -10.16 6.88 -3.20
C ALA A 27 -10.92 6.12 -4.29
N GLU A 28 -12.24 6.08 -4.21
CA GLU A 28 -13.12 5.26 -5.06
C GLU A 28 -12.90 5.48 -6.57
N ASN A 29 -12.35 6.63 -6.98
CA ASN A 29 -12.06 6.96 -8.38
C ASN A 29 -10.58 7.27 -8.66
N ARG A 30 -9.67 7.00 -7.71
CA ARG A 30 -8.24 7.33 -7.87
C ARG A 30 -7.45 6.14 -8.37
N LYS A 31 -6.40 6.41 -9.14
CA LYS A 31 -5.38 5.42 -9.48
C LYS A 31 -4.38 5.31 -8.33
N PHE A 32 -4.11 4.08 -7.90
CA PHE A 32 -3.12 3.77 -6.89
C PHE A 32 -1.94 3.05 -7.53
N GLY A 33 -0.74 3.45 -7.16
CA GLY A 33 0.49 2.69 -7.36
C GLY A 33 1.08 2.34 -6.01
N VAL A 34 1.67 1.16 -5.89
CA VAL A 34 2.40 0.75 -4.68
C VAL A 34 3.83 0.47 -5.08
N GLU A 35 4.77 1.10 -4.38
CA GLU A 35 6.19 0.91 -4.63
C GLU A 35 6.86 0.34 -3.39
N ALA A 36 7.72 -0.65 -3.58
CA ALA A 36 8.56 -1.22 -2.53
C ALA A 36 9.93 -0.54 -2.52
N LEU A 37 10.48 -0.32 -1.32
CA LEU A 37 11.85 0.12 -1.11
C LEU A 37 12.79 -1.06 -1.34
N GLN A 38 13.66 -0.91 -2.32
CA GLN A 38 14.68 -1.89 -2.66
C GLN A 38 15.92 -1.73 -1.77
N PRO A 39 16.79 -2.77 -1.66
CA PRO A 39 18.01 -2.71 -0.87
C PRO A 39 19.01 -1.60 -1.29
N ASP A 40 18.93 -1.14 -2.54
CA ASP A 40 19.75 -0.04 -3.06
C ASP A 40 19.19 1.35 -2.72
N GLY A 41 18.05 1.40 -2.03
CA GLY A 41 17.36 2.63 -1.63
C GLY A 41 16.39 3.19 -2.67
N SER A 42 16.23 2.54 -3.82
CA SER A 42 15.25 2.93 -4.85
C SER A 42 13.84 2.45 -4.51
N TYR A 43 12.83 3.09 -5.12
CA TYR A 43 11.44 2.65 -5.05
C TYR A 43 11.03 2.08 -6.40
N GLU A 44 10.49 0.86 -6.41
CA GLU A 44 10.01 0.19 -7.62
C GLU A 44 8.54 -0.20 -7.47
N GLU A 45 7.75 0.00 -8.53
CA GLU A 45 6.33 -0.39 -8.54
C GLU A 45 6.20 -1.91 -8.48
N ILE A 46 5.33 -2.36 -7.58
CA ILE A 46 5.05 -3.78 -7.38
C ILE A 46 3.56 -4.05 -7.58
N ASN A 47 3.28 -5.25 -8.08
CA ASN A 47 1.90 -5.71 -8.27
C ASN A 47 1.38 -6.29 -6.96
N VAL A 48 0.63 -5.48 -6.21
CA VAL A 48 -0.04 -5.92 -4.99
C VAL A 48 -1.55 -6.06 -5.24
N VAL A 49 -2.19 -6.99 -4.52
CA VAL A 49 -3.65 -7.04 -4.49
C VAL A 49 -4.15 -5.87 -3.65
N THR A 50 -4.88 -4.95 -4.29
CA THR A 50 -5.46 -3.78 -3.64
C THR A 50 -6.97 -3.91 -3.55
N LYS A 51 -7.54 -3.43 -2.44
CA LYS A 51 -8.99 -3.32 -2.28
C LYS A 51 -9.34 -1.94 -1.75
N ALA A 52 -10.21 -1.23 -2.47
CA ALA A 52 -10.80 0.02 -2.01
C ALA A 52 -12.23 -0.23 -1.54
N LYS A 53 -12.56 0.14 -0.30
CA LYS A 53 -13.94 0.13 0.22
C LYS A 53 -14.13 1.27 1.20
N ASN A 54 -15.17 2.09 1.03
CA ASN A 54 -15.52 3.19 1.96
C ASN A 54 -14.33 4.10 2.30
N ASP A 55 -13.61 4.60 1.29
CA ASP A 55 -12.38 5.41 1.44
C ASP A 55 -11.19 4.69 2.11
N ILE A 56 -11.31 3.39 2.37
CA ILE A 56 -10.23 2.59 2.95
C ILE A 56 -9.56 1.80 1.83
N PHE A 57 -8.24 1.95 1.75
CA PHE A 57 -7.35 1.21 0.86
C PHE A 57 -6.62 0.13 1.64
N GLU A 58 -6.64 -1.09 1.10
CA GLU A 58 -5.98 -2.26 1.69
C GLU A 58 -4.95 -2.86 0.73
N ILE A 59 -3.77 -3.22 1.24
CA ILE A 59 -2.71 -3.96 0.52
C ILE A 59 -2.60 -5.35 1.13
N HIS A 60 -2.67 -6.39 0.30
CA HIS A 60 -2.61 -7.80 0.73
C HIS A 60 -1.34 -8.46 0.16
N GLU A 61 -0.24 -8.50 0.93
CA GLU A 61 1.05 -9.10 0.50
C GLU A 61 1.92 -9.50 1.72
N GLN A 62 3.11 -10.10 1.52
CA GLN A 62 4.15 -10.22 2.55
C GLN A 62 4.61 -8.83 3.02
N PRO A 63 5.14 -8.70 4.26
CA PRO A 63 5.57 -7.40 4.76
C PRO A 63 6.76 -6.89 3.93
N PHE A 64 6.69 -5.62 3.54
CA PHE A 64 7.79 -4.90 2.90
C PHE A 64 7.73 -3.42 3.31
N VAL A 65 8.85 -2.71 3.20
CA VAL A 65 8.89 -1.26 3.38
C VAL A 65 8.58 -0.60 2.05
N GLY A 66 7.72 0.42 2.02
CA GLY A 66 7.28 0.99 0.75
C GLY A 66 6.50 2.29 0.85
N ARG A 67 5.86 2.68 -0.25
CA ARG A 67 4.97 3.83 -0.32
C ARG A 67 3.82 3.62 -1.30
N VAL A 68 2.69 4.24 -1.01
CA VAL A 68 1.54 4.31 -1.92
C VAL A 68 1.54 5.67 -2.61
N LEU A 69 1.38 5.65 -3.93
CA LEU A 69 1.19 6.82 -4.78
C LEU A 69 -0.29 6.90 -5.20
N TYR A 70 -0.91 8.07 -5.05
CA TYR A 70 -2.28 8.28 -5.53
C TYR A 70 -2.51 9.69 -6.05
N VAL A 71 -3.42 9.80 -7.03
CA VAL A 71 -3.80 11.05 -7.71
C VAL A 71 -5.30 11.20 -7.67
#